data_AF-A0A1H0MPW0-F1
#
_entry.id   AF-A0A1H0MPW0-F1
#
_cell.length_a   1.000
_cell.length_b   1.000
_cell.length_c   1.000
_cell.angle_alpha   90.00
_cell.angle_beta   90.00
_cell.angle_gamma   90.00
#
_symmetry.space_group_name_H-M   'P 1'
#
loop_
_entity.id
_entity.type
_entity.pdbx_description
1 polymer ?
#
loop_
_entity_poly.entity_id
_entity_poly.type
_entity_poly.pdbx_seq_one_letter_code
_entity_poly.pdbx_strand_id
1 'polypeptide(L)'
;MPDQPAEEVVGSPGHPGDAAGSPTPAALPRRLAQLVIGCVVLGAGVAVLLDAALGSDGYSTLMSGLTSTSGLPFVVVNGGVGILLIALAWSRGLRPGVGTIVQTVVVGGTVSAVSPLLPTPSGLGPRFVELGIAFVLVSLGVAGYLASHTGAGPAEGAAIAFDPPLPFRWSYTVLQAVSALGGWALGAAVGPGTLLVSLLVGPTVDLLTRVLFHSRHVSA
;
A
#
# COMPACT_ATOMS: atom_id res chain seq x y z
N MET A 1 -47.80 58.58 14.15
CA MET A 1 -47.16 57.54 13.32
C MET A 1 -46.54 58.24 12.12
N PRO A 2 -45.29 57.95 11.72
CA PRO A 2 -44.45 56.80 12.11
C PRO A 2 -43.18 57.28 12.86
N ASP A 3 -42.57 56.58 13.81
CA ASP A 3 -42.31 55.14 13.98
C ASP A 3 -41.63 54.53 12.74
N GLN A 4 -40.34 54.86 12.59
CA GLN A 4 -39.47 54.20 11.62
C GLN A 4 -38.79 53.00 12.31
N PRO A 5 -38.80 51.82 11.68
CA PRO A 5 -38.56 50.55 12.35
C PRO A 5 -37.07 50.25 12.48
N ALA A 6 -36.75 49.39 13.44
CA ALA A 6 -35.46 48.73 13.56
C ALA A 6 -35.03 48.12 12.22
N GLU A 7 -33.85 48.50 11.72
CA GLU A 7 -33.19 47.74 10.67
C GLU A 7 -32.83 46.35 11.22
N GLU A 8 -33.69 45.40 10.87
CA GLU A 8 -33.44 43.99 10.94
C GLU A 8 -32.19 43.70 10.10
N VAL A 9 -31.06 43.45 10.76
CA VAL A 9 -29.85 42.93 10.13
C VAL A 9 -30.20 41.54 9.60
N VAL A 10 -30.63 41.49 8.34
CA VAL A 10 -30.83 40.28 7.58
C VAL A 10 -29.49 39.55 7.53
N GLY A 11 -29.37 38.53 8.37
CA GLY A 11 -28.28 37.57 8.30
C GLY A 11 -28.21 37.00 6.90
N SER A 12 -27.09 37.24 6.22
CA SER A 12 -26.78 36.62 4.93
C SER A 12 -26.99 35.10 5.04
N PRO A 13 -27.72 34.47 4.10
CA PRO A 13 -27.82 33.02 4.09
C PRO A 13 -26.42 32.43 3.93
N GLY A 14 -26.01 31.64 4.92
CA GLY A 14 -24.74 30.94 4.93
C GLY A 14 -24.52 30.19 3.62
N HIS A 15 -23.32 30.32 3.07
CA HIS A 15 -22.90 29.63 1.87
C HIS A 15 -23.05 28.11 2.10
N PRO A 16 -23.62 27.32 1.16
CA PRO A 16 -23.75 25.87 1.32
C PRO A 16 -22.41 25.11 1.23
N GLY A 17 -21.27 25.79 1.45
CA GLY A 17 -19.92 25.25 1.39
C GLY A 17 -19.29 24.85 2.72
N ASP A 18 -19.85 25.26 3.87
CA ASP A 18 -19.22 25.05 5.19
C ASP A 18 -19.49 23.66 5.82
N ALA A 19 -20.02 22.72 5.02
CA ALA A 19 -20.20 21.31 5.42
C ALA A 19 -19.09 20.40 4.86
N ALA A 20 -17.90 20.92 4.57
CA ALA A 20 -16.71 20.10 4.43
C ALA A 20 -16.27 19.61 5.82
N GLY A 21 -17.00 18.62 6.34
CA GLY A 21 -16.85 18.08 7.68
C GLY A 21 -15.40 17.79 8.03
N SER A 22 -14.88 18.51 9.01
CA SER A 22 -13.70 18.05 9.73
C SER A 22 -14.02 16.66 10.29
N PRO A 23 -13.12 15.67 10.10
CA PRO A 23 -13.42 14.29 10.46
C PRO A 23 -13.74 14.20 11.96
N THR A 24 -14.90 13.65 12.31
CA THR A 24 -15.30 13.43 13.71
C THR A 24 -14.23 12.59 14.44
N PRO A 25 -13.80 12.98 15.66
CA PRO A 25 -12.73 12.32 16.41
C PRO A 25 -12.92 10.79 16.60
N ALA A 26 -14.16 10.31 16.61
CA ALA A 26 -14.48 8.88 16.68
C ALA A 26 -14.00 8.05 15.46
N ALA A 27 -13.67 8.70 14.34
CA ALA A 27 -13.18 8.04 13.13
C ALA A 27 -11.67 7.73 13.17
N LEU A 28 -10.88 8.46 13.96
CA LEU A 28 -9.42 8.33 13.96
C LEU A 28 -8.94 7.02 14.60
N PRO A 29 -9.40 6.62 15.80
CA PRO A 29 -9.01 5.33 16.39
C PRO A 29 -9.38 4.14 15.50
N ARG A 30 -10.55 4.18 14.86
CA ARG A 30 -10.99 3.16 13.90
C ARG A 30 -10.05 3.08 12.70
N ARG A 31 -9.66 4.22 12.12
CA ARG A 31 -8.74 4.26 10.97
C ARG A 31 -7.34 3.77 11.35
N LEU A 32 -6.83 4.14 12.53
CA LEU A 32 -5.54 3.66 13.01
C LEU A 32 -5.55 2.16 13.33
N ALA A 33 -6.62 1.65 13.93
CA ALA A 33 -6.79 0.21 14.14
C ALA A 33 -6.83 -0.54 12.79
N GLN A 34 -7.59 -0.03 11.82
CA GLN A 34 -7.65 -0.61 10.47
C GLN A 34 -6.28 -0.58 9.77
N LEU A 35 -5.54 0.53 9.88
CA LEU A 35 -4.17 0.65 9.36
C LEU A 35 -3.28 -0.44 9.96
N VAL A 36 -3.23 -0.57 11.29
CA VAL A 36 -2.36 -1.54 11.96
C VAL A 36 -2.77 -2.97 11.60
N ILE A 37 -4.05 -3.31 11.63
CA ILE A 37 -4.55 -4.64 11.27
C ILE A 37 -4.19 -4.96 9.80
N GLY A 38 -4.44 -4.03 8.88
CA GLY A 38 -4.07 -4.19 7.47
C GLY A 38 -2.57 -4.39 7.28
N CYS A 39 -1.73 -3.66 8.02
CA CYS A 39 -0.27 -3.79 7.96
C CYS A 39 0.23 -5.13 8.54
N VAL A 40 -0.39 -5.64 9.62
CA VAL A 40 -0.06 -6.96 10.16
C VAL A 40 -0.46 -8.06 9.17
N VAL A 41 -1.65 -7.97 8.58
CA VAL A 41 -2.10 -8.92 7.55
C VAL A 41 -1.17 -8.89 6.32
N LEU A 42 -0.79 -7.69 5.88
CA LEU A 42 0.18 -7.51 4.80
C LEU A 42 1.54 -8.13 5.15
N GLY A 43 2.09 -7.82 6.32
CA GLY A 43 3.39 -8.35 6.75
C GLY A 43 3.39 -9.87 6.91
N ALA A 44 2.33 -10.45 7.45
CA ALA A 44 2.17 -11.91 7.48
C ALA A 44 2.11 -12.50 6.06
N GLY A 45 1.36 -11.87 5.15
CA GLY A 45 1.30 -12.28 3.74
C GLY A 45 2.66 -12.21 3.04
N VAL A 46 3.45 -11.16 3.28
CA VAL A 46 4.82 -11.03 2.76
C VAL A 46 5.73 -12.12 3.33
N ALA A 47 5.65 -12.41 4.64
CA ALA A 47 6.43 -13.48 5.24
C ALA A 47 6.14 -14.85 4.59
N VAL A 48 4.85 -15.18 4.41
CA VAL A 48 4.42 -16.42 3.74
C VAL A 48 4.82 -16.42 2.26
N LEU A 49 4.77 -15.27 1.58
CA LEU A 49 5.20 -15.16 0.18
C LEU A 49 6.68 -15.52 0.00
N LEU A 50 7.53 -15.02 0.92
CA LEU A 50 8.96 -15.27 0.90
C LEU A 50 9.29 -16.72 1.27
N ASP A 51 8.60 -17.30 2.26
CA ASP A 51 8.81 -18.70 2.69
C ASP A 51 8.43 -19.71 1.59
N ALA A 52 7.40 -19.40 0.79
CA ALA A 52 6.99 -20.22 -0.35
C ALA A 52 8.11 -20.46 -1.38
N ALA A 53 9.14 -19.60 -1.43
CA ALA A 53 10.31 -19.74 -2.29
C ALA A 53 9.98 -20.00 -3.78
N LEU A 54 8.90 -19.37 -4.28
CA LEU A 54 8.45 -19.41 -5.67
C LEU A 54 8.61 -18.05 -6.38
N GLY A 55 9.48 -17.20 -5.85
CA GLY A 55 9.60 -15.78 -6.20
C GLY A 55 8.84 -14.88 -5.23
N SER A 56 9.05 -13.57 -5.33
CA SER A 56 8.43 -12.54 -4.49
C SER A 56 7.71 -11.50 -5.34
N ASP A 57 7.04 -10.54 -4.71
CA ASP A 57 6.43 -9.42 -5.40
C ASP A 57 7.47 -8.56 -6.15
N GLY A 58 7.01 -7.73 -7.08
CA GLY A 58 7.90 -6.94 -7.94
C GLY A 58 8.83 -6.00 -7.17
N TYR A 59 8.30 -5.30 -6.18
CA TYR A 59 9.09 -4.42 -5.31
C TYR A 59 10.18 -5.20 -4.57
N SER A 60 9.82 -6.31 -3.90
CA SER A 60 10.79 -7.16 -3.20
C SER A 60 11.85 -7.75 -4.16
N THR A 61 11.45 -8.11 -5.38
CA THR A 61 12.37 -8.62 -6.41
C THR A 61 13.43 -7.56 -6.79
N LEU A 62 13.02 -6.30 -6.98
CA LEU A 62 13.95 -5.19 -7.19
C LEU A 62 14.91 -5.03 -6.02
N MET A 63 14.38 -5.10 -4.79
CA MET A 63 15.19 -4.97 -3.58
C MET A 63 16.24 -6.08 -3.47
N SER A 64 15.86 -7.32 -3.75
CA SER A 64 16.80 -8.45 -3.78
C SER A 64 17.89 -8.23 -4.83
N GLY A 65 17.54 -7.82 -6.05
CA GLY A 65 18.52 -7.57 -7.11
C GLY A 65 19.50 -6.45 -6.77
N LEU A 66 19.02 -5.33 -6.23
CA LEU A 66 19.86 -4.23 -5.77
C LEU A 66 20.75 -4.62 -4.59
N THR A 67 20.23 -5.42 -3.65
CA THR A 67 21.00 -5.95 -2.51
C THR A 67 22.14 -6.84 -3.01
N SER A 68 21.85 -7.76 -3.92
CA SER A 68 22.85 -8.67 -4.49
C SER A 68 23.93 -7.95 -5.31
N THR A 69 23.59 -6.88 -6.02
CA THR A 69 24.53 -6.14 -6.88
C THR A 69 25.35 -5.08 -6.15
N SER A 70 24.77 -4.40 -5.16
CA SER A 70 25.46 -3.36 -4.39
C SER A 70 26.28 -3.91 -3.21
N GLY A 71 25.96 -5.10 -2.71
CA GLY A 71 26.54 -5.66 -1.48
C GLY A 71 26.08 -4.96 -0.20
N LEU A 72 25.13 -4.02 -0.29
CA LEU A 72 24.55 -3.33 0.86
C LEU A 72 23.49 -4.22 1.54
N PRO A 73 23.27 -4.08 2.86
CA PRO A 73 22.21 -4.81 3.55
C PRO A 73 20.83 -4.46 3.00
N PHE A 74 19.94 -5.45 2.92
CA PHE A 74 18.55 -5.29 2.42
C PHE A 74 17.83 -4.08 3.05
N VAL A 75 17.98 -3.88 4.36
CA VAL A 75 17.36 -2.75 5.09
C VAL A 75 17.82 -1.39 4.56
N VAL A 76 19.12 -1.26 4.23
CA VAL A 76 19.70 -0.02 3.71
C VAL A 76 19.15 0.26 2.32
N VAL A 77 19.16 -0.76 1.45
CA VAL A 77 18.62 -0.62 0.09
C VAL A 77 17.13 -0.28 0.17
N ASN A 78 16.35 -1.01 0.99
CA ASN A 78 14.90 -0.84 1.12
C ASN A 78 14.54 0.55 1.64
N GLY A 79 15.27 1.04 2.66
CA GLY A 79 15.13 2.40 3.13
C GLY A 79 15.45 3.44 2.05
N GLY A 80 16.54 3.25 1.30
CA GLY A 80 16.94 4.16 0.24
C GLY A 80 15.93 4.24 -0.92
N VAL A 81 15.50 3.07 -1.43
CA VAL A 81 14.47 3.00 -2.48
C VAL A 81 13.13 3.53 -1.95
N GLY A 82 12.76 3.21 -0.71
CA GLY A 82 11.55 3.73 -0.09
C GLY A 82 11.53 5.26 -0.02
N ILE A 83 12.63 5.89 0.43
CA ILE A 83 12.78 7.34 0.45
C ILE A 83 12.67 7.92 -0.97
N LEU A 84 13.32 7.29 -1.95
CA LEU A 84 13.24 7.72 -3.35
C LEU A 84 11.81 7.70 -3.89
N LEU A 85 11.06 6.62 -3.64
CA LEU A 85 9.67 6.49 -4.08
C LEU A 85 8.76 7.50 -3.38
N ILE A 86 8.96 7.74 -2.08
CA ILE A 86 8.24 8.79 -1.34
C ILE A 86 8.56 10.17 -1.90
N ALA A 87 9.82 10.47 -2.20
CA ALA A 87 10.24 11.74 -2.78
C ALA A 87 9.64 11.95 -4.18
N LEU A 88 9.62 10.90 -5.01
CA LEU A 88 8.96 10.92 -6.31
C LEU A 88 7.47 11.22 -6.13
N ALA A 89 6.77 10.50 -5.26
CA ALA A 89 5.35 10.72 -4.99
C ALA A 89 5.08 12.15 -4.50
N TRP A 90 5.92 12.67 -3.60
CA TRP A 90 5.82 14.04 -3.10
C TRP A 90 6.04 15.07 -4.21
N SER A 91 7.02 14.87 -5.10
CA SER A 91 7.23 15.77 -6.25
C SER A 91 6.01 15.85 -7.18
N ARG A 92 5.12 14.83 -7.15
CA ARG A 92 3.85 14.81 -7.88
C ARG A 92 2.64 15.28 -7.05
N GLY A 93 2.87 15.81 -5.86
CA GLY A 93 1.83 16.36 -4.98
C GLY A 93 1.27 15.38 -3.93
N LEU A 94 1.65 14.10 -3.97
CA LEU A 94 1.22 13.12 -2.97
C LEU A 94 2.10 13.19 -1.72
N ARG A 95 1.62 13.87 -0.68
CA ARG A 95 2.35 14.02 0.58
C ARG A 95 2.30 12.73 1.42
N PRO A 96 3.42 12.31 2.05
CA PRO A 96 3.41 11.16 2.95
C PRO A 96 2.53 11.42 4.18
N GLY A 97 1.81 10.39 4.62
CA GLY A 97 0.95 10.44 5.80
C GLY A 97 1.49 9.56 6.93
N VAL A 98 0.78 9.52 8.07
CA VAL A 98 1.11 8.63 9.20
C VAL A 98 1.17 7.17 8.73
N GLY A 99 0.27 6.78 7.82
CA GLY A 99 0.22 5.45 7.21
C GLY A 99 1.50 5.06 6.49
N THR A 100 2.21 6.00 5.86
CA THR A 100 3.48 5.71 5.14
C THR A 100 4.56 5.18 6.08
N ILE A 101 4.69 5.78 7.26
CA ILE A 101 5.68 5.38 8.27
C ILE A 101 5.21 4.13 8.99
N VAL A 102 3.97 4.13 9.48
CA VAL A 102 3.41 3.01 10.25
C VAL A 102 3.37 1.74 9.42
N GLN A 103 2.99 1.81 8.15
CA GLN A 103 2.98 0.65 7.26
C GLN A 103 4.38 0.07 7.12
N THR A 104 5.40 0.89 6.83
CA THR A 104 6.77 0.41 6.66
C THR A 104 7.28 -0.29 7.92
N VAL A 105 7.06 0.32 9.09
CA VAL A 105 7.54 -0.21 10.39
C VAL A 105 6.78 -1.48 10.78
N VAL A 106 5.44 -1.46 10.72
CA VAL A 106 4.61 -2.60 11.16
C VAL A 106 4.76 -3.78 10.22
N VAL A 107 4.81 -3.56 8.90
CA VAL A 107 5.03 -4.65 7.93
C VAL A 107 6.41 -5.29 8.16
N GLY A 108 7.48 -4.49 8.25
CA GLY A 108 8.83 -5.01 8.49
C GLY A 108 8.97 -5.76 9.83
N GLY A 109 8.38 -5.22 10.91
CA GLY A 109 8.34 -5.87 12.21
C GLY A 109 7.53 -7.17 12.18
N THR A 110 6.39 -7.18 11.48
CA THR A 110 5.55 -8.38 11.34
C THR A 110 6.26 -9.46 10.54
N VAL A 111 6.89 -9.12 9.42
CA VAL A 111 7.70 -10.08 8.64
C VAL A 111 8.79 -10.69 9.53
N SER A 112 9.53 -9.85 10.26
CA SER A 112 10.59 -10.32 11.17
C SER A 112 10.07 -11.25 12.28
N ALA A 113 8.85 -11.02 12.78
CA ALA A 113 8.23 -11.83 13.82
C ALA A 113 7.61 -13.12 13.29
N VAL A 114 7.03 -13.11 12.08
CA VAL A 114 6.31 -14.24 11.49
C VAL A 114 7.25 -15.20 10.77
N SER A 115 8.24 -14.70 10.02
CA SER A 115 9.18 -15.54 9.27
C SER A 115 9.81 -16.70 10.07
N PRO A 116 10.30 -16.52 11.32
CA PRO A 116 10.88 -17.64 12.07
C PRO A 116 9.87 -18.68 12.56
N LEU A 117 8.56 -18.39 12.45
CA LEU A 117 7.49 -19.30 12.87
C LEU A 117 6.94 -20.16 11.72
N LEU A 118 7.32 -19.85 10.48
CA LEU A 118 6.79 -20.55 9.31
C LEU A 118 7.50 -21.90 9.11
N PRO A 119 6.75 -22.99 8.85
CA PRO A 119 7.32 -24.29 8.56
C PRO A 119 7.80 -24.32 7.11
N THR A 120 9.12 -24.24 6.88
CA THR A 120 9.68 -24.22 5.52
C THR A 120 9.16 -25.41 4.68
N PRO A 121 8.48 -25.15 3.55
CA PRO A 121 7.77 -26.19 2.80
C PRO A 121 8.72 -27.14 2.05
N SER A 122 8.60 -28.44 2.34
CA SER A 122 9.46 -29.51 1.78
C SER A 122 8.97 -30.11 0.45
N GLY A 123 8.30 -29.32 -0.40
CA GLY A 123 7.83 -29.77 -1.72
C GLY A 123 7.07 -28.71 -2.50
N LEU A 124 6.87 -28.91 -3.81
CA LEU A 124 6.23 -27.92 -4.68
C LEU A 124 4.75 -27.68 -4.34
N GLY A 125 4.00 -28.72 -3.97
CA GLY A 125 2.59 -28.60 -3.60
C GLY A 125 2.33 -27.60 -2.45
N PRO A 126 2.94 -27.81 -1.27
CA PRO A 126 2.84 -26.87 -0.15
C PRO A 126 3.28 -25.44 -0.50
N ARG A 127 4.33 -25.27 -1.31
CA ARG A 127 4.77 -23.95 -1.78
C ARG A 127 3.71 -23.20 -2.59
N PHE A 128 2.98 -23.91 -3.47
CA PHE A 128 1.87 -23.29 -4.21
C PHE A 128 0.67 -22.96 -3.31
N VAL A 129 0.44 -23.76 -2.27
CA VAL A 129 -0.59 -23.46 -1.26
C VAL A 129 -0.21 -22.19 -0.49
N GLU A 130 1.03 -22.10 -0.01
CA GLU A 130 1.55 -20.89 0.64
C GLU A 130 1.51 -19.68 -0.27
N LEU A 131 1.89 -19.82 -1.54
CA LEU A 131 1.77 -18.74 -2.52
C LEU A 131 0.32 -18.26 -2.66
N GLY A 132 -0.65 -19.17 -2.70
CA GLY A 132 -2.07 -18.82 -2.75
C GLY A 132 -2.53 -18.06 -1.49
N ILE A 133 -2.13 -18.54 -0.31
CA ILE A 133 -2.42 -17.89 0.98
C ILE A 133 -1.78 -16.50 1.03
N ALA A 134 -0.50 -16.41 0.68
CA ALA A 134 0.28 -15.18 0.65
C ALA A 134 -0.36 -14.14 -0.27
N PHE A 135 -0.76 -14.52 -1.47
CA PHE A 135 -1.41 -13.62 -2.42
C PHE A 135 -2.70 -13.00 -1.85
N VAL A 136 -3.52 -13.81 -1.19
CA VAL A 136 -4.77 -13.35 -0.54
C VAL A 136 -4.44 -12.39 0.61
N LEU A 137 -3.50 -12.76 1.49
CA LEU A 137 -3.10 -11.93 2.63
C LEU A 137 -2.48 -10.60 2.19
N VAL A 138 -1.57 -10.62 1.22
CA VAL A 138 -0.96 -9.39 0.66
C VAL A 138 -2.04 -8.48 0.08
N SER A 139 -2.95 -9.04 -0.74
CA SER A 139 -4.00 -8.25 -1.38
C SER A 139 -4.98 -7.66 -0.37
N LEU A 140 -5.40 -8.45 0.63
CA LEU A 140 -6.27 -7.98 1.72
C LEU A 140 -5.58 -6.94 2.60
N GLY A 141 -4.31 -7.16 2.92
CA GLY A 141 -3.51 -6.26 3.74
C GLY A 141 -3.33 -4.89 3.09
N VAL A 142 -2.93 -4.87 1.80
CA VAL A 142 -2.80 -3.63 1.01
C VAL A 142 -4.14 -2.90 0.92
N ALA A 143 -5.22 -3.59 0.52
CA ALA A 143 -6.55 -2.99 0.42
C ALA A 143 -7.03 -2.43 1.77
N GLY A 144 -6.86 -3.21 2.84
CA GLY A 144 -7.32 -2.85 4.18
C GLY A 144 -6.60 -1.64 4.76
N TYR A 145 -5.27 -1.59 4.65
CA TYR A 145 -4.52 -0.45 5.19
C TYR A 145 -4.73 0.80 4.33
N LEU A 146 -4.79 0.70 2.99
CA LEU A 146 -5.07 1.85 2.12
C LEU A 146 -6.47 2.44 2.39
N ALA A 147 -7.46 1.58 2.65
CA ALA A 147 -8.81 2.01 3.03
C ALA A 147 -8.88 2.70 4.40
N SER A 148 -7.78 2.76 5.18
CA SER A 148 -7.72 3.61 6.37
C SER A 148 -7.61 5.10 6.04
N HIS A 149 -7.22 5.45 4.80
CA HIS A 149 -6.99 6.82 4.34
C HIS A 149 -6.02 7.61 5.23
N THR A 150 -4.97 6.95 5.73
CA THR A 150 -3.94 7.55 6.60
C THR A 150 -2.60 7.80 5.89
N GLY A 151 -2.49 7.42 4.61
CA GLY A 151 -1.28 7.48 3.81
C GLY A 151 -1.00 6.12 3.14
N ALA A 152 -0.20 6.15 2.08
CA ALA A 152 0.23 4.94 1.35
C ALA A 152 1.70 4.62 1.65
N GLY A 153 2.06 3.35 1.59
CA GLY A 153 3.45 2.88 1.63
C GLY A 153 4.25 3.38 0.42
N PRO A 154 5.59 3.20 0.39
CA PRO A 154 6.43 3.78 -0.67
C PRO A 154 6.03 3.33 -2.08
N ALA A 155 5.84 2.02 -2.29
CA ALA A 155 5.46 1.46 -3.58
C ALA A 155 4.02 1.86 -3.98
N GLU A 156 3.07 1.74 -3.06
CA GLU A 156 1.68 2.11 -3.34
C GLU A 156 1.53 3.62 -3.58
N GLY A 157 2.27 4.45 -2.82
CA GLY A 157 2.31 5.89 -2.99
C GLY A 157 2.87 6.30 -4.35
N ALA A 158 3.95 5.66 -4.81
CA ALA A 158 4.47 5.87 -6.16
C ALA A 158 3.48 5.45 -7.25
N ALA A 159 2.73 4.36 -7.04
CA ALA A 159 1.66 3.96 -7.96
C ALA A 159 0.46 4.91 -7.94
N ILE A 160 0.09 5.49 -6.79
CA ILE A 160 -0.97 6.50 -6.69
C ILE A 160 -0.53 7.79 -7.38
N ALA A 161 0.74 8.18 -7.23
CA ALA A 161 1.32 9.38 -7.81
C ALA A 161 1.77 9.21 -9.28
N PHE A 162 1.30 8.17 -9.97
CA PHE A 162 1.67 7.89 -11.35
C PHE A 162 1.17 9.00 -12.30
N ASP A 163 1.91 9.26 -13.38
CA ASP A 163 1.62 10.34 -14.32
C ASP A 163 1.90 9.93 -15.77
N PRO A 164 0.92 10.13 -16.69
CA PRO A 164 -0.43 10.63 -16.45
C PRO A 164 -1.23 9.75 -15.48
N PRO A 165 -2.17 10.30 -14.70
CA PRO A 165 -2.89 9.54 -13.68
C PRO A 165 -3.60 8.33 -14.29
N LEU A 166 -3.31 7.16 -13.72
CA LEU A 166 -3.93 5.88 -14.09
C LEU A 166 -4.74 5.34 -12.92
N PRO A 167 -5.78 4.52 -13.19
CA PRO A 167 -6.43 3.74 -12.13
C PRO A 167 -5.40 2.91 -11.37
N PHE A 168 -5.49 2.88 -10.03
CA PHE A 168 -4.53 2.21 -9.15
C PHE A 168 -4.18 0.79 -9.58
N ARG A 169 -5.17 0.01 -10.06
CA ARG A 169 -4.94 -1.35 -10.58
C ARG A 169 -3.86 -1.41 -11.66
N TRP A 170 -3.77 -0.41 -12.52
CA TRP A 170 -2.86 -0.37 -13.66
C TRP A 170 -1.51 0.21 -13.25
N SER A 171 -1.50 1.33 -12.53
CA SER A 171 -0.24 1.93 -12.08
C SER A 171 0.52 1.02 -11.12
N TYR A 172 -0.19 0.31 -10.22
CA TYR A 172 0.45 -0.62 -9.30
C TYR A 172 0.94 -1.90 -10.02
N THR A 173 0.18 -2.43 -10.98
CA THR A 173 0.67 -3.53 -11.84
C THR A 173 1.90 -3.12 -12.66
N VAL A 174 1.91 -1.92 -13.23
CA VAL A 174 3.08 -1.40 -13.97
C VAL A 174 4.29 -1.27 -13.05
N LEU A 175 4.11 -0.69 -11.86
CA LEU A 175 5.18 -0.57 -10.88
C LEU A 175 5.73 -1.94 -10.51
N GLN A 176 4.87 -2.91 -10.18
CA GLN A 176 5.31 -4.25 -9.82
C GLN A 176 6.01 -4.96 -10.98
N ALA A 177 5.48 -4.87 -12.20
CA ALA A 177 6.11 -5.47 -13.38
C ALA A 177 7.48 -4.85 -13.68
N VAL A 178 7.61 -3.53 -13.64
CA VAL A 178 8.87 -2.83 -13.88
C VAL A 178 9.89 -3.13 -12.78
N SER A 179 9.47 -3.15 -11.51
CA SER A 179 10.33 -3.53 -10.40
C SER A 179 10.79 -4.99 -10.51
N ALA A 180 9.90 -5.92 -10.88
CA ALA A 180 10.26 -7.31 -11.12
C ALA A 180 11.29 -7.45 -12.25
N LEU A 181 11.08 -6.76 -13.37
CA LEU A 181 12.01 -6.77 -14.51
C LEU A 181 13.37 -6.15 -14.13
N GLY A 182 13.36 -5.04 -13.38
CA GLY A 182 14.59 -4.40 -12.89
C GLY A 182 15.36 -5.31 -11.95
N GLY A 183 14.69 -5.95 -10.98
CA GLY A 183 15.31 -6.92 -10.08
C GLY A 183 15.87 -8.13 -10.84
N TRP A 184 15.13 -8.65 -11.81
CA TRP A 184 15.58 -9.76 -12.65
C TRP A 184 16.82 -9.41 -13.48
N ALA A 185 16.85 -8.21 -14.07
CA ALA A 185 18.02 -7.70 -14.79
C ALA A 185 19.25 -7.55 -13.87
N LEU A 186 19.04 -7.36 -12.58
CA LEU A 186 20.08 -7.33 -11.54
C LEU A 186 20.39 -8.72 -10.95
N GLY A 187 19.82 -9.79 -11.50
CA GLY A 187 20.10 -11.17 -11.09
C GLY A 187 19.21 -11.73 -9.97
N ALA A 188 18.12 -11.03 -9.60
CA ALA A 188 17.14 -11.59 -8.67
C ALA A 188 16.36 -12.75 -9.29
N ALA A 189 15.97 -13.72 -8.46
CA ALA A 189 15.15 -14.83 -8.90
C ALA A 189 13.71 -14.36 -9.21
N VAL A 190 13.21 -14.76 -10.38
CA VAL A 190 11.80 -14.59 -10.78
C VAL A 190 11.17 -15.97 -10.89
N GLY A 191 10.01 -16.13 -10.27
CA GLY A 191 9.26 -17.38 -10.32
C GLY A 191 7.75 -17.17 -10.50
N PRO A 192 6.95 -18.25 -10.40
CA PRO A 192 5.50 -18.19 -10.52
C PRO A 192 4.85 -17.17 -9.57
N GLY A 193 5.38 -17.03 -8.35
CA GLY A 193 4.91 -16.06 -7.38
C GLY A 193 5.12 -14.62 -7.83
N THR A 194 6.26 -14.32 -8.44
CA THR A 194 6.54 -12.98 -8.98
C THR A 194 5.60 -12.62 -10.12
N LEU A 195 5.35 -13.55 -11.04
CA LEU A 195 4.41 -13.32 -12.14
C LEU A 195 2.98 -13.12 -11.61
N LEU A 196 2.54 -13.99 -10.70
CA LEU A 196 1.21 -13.91 -10.10
C LEU A 196 1.01 -12.58 -9.38
N VAL A 197 1.91 -12.24 -8.46
CA VAL A 197 1.77 -11.04 -7.64
C VAL A 197 1.90 -9.80 -8.51
N SER A 198 2.92 -9.69 -9.36
CA SER A 198 3.16 -8.47 -10.13
C SER A 198 2.03 -8.15 -11.12
N LEU A 199 1.36 -9.17 -11.67
CA LEU A 199 0.28 -8.96 -12.63
C LEU A 199 -1.07 -8.76 -11.95
N LEU A 200 -1.36 -9.48 -10.86
CA LEU A 200 -2.71 -9.57 -10.31
C LEU A 200 -2.93 -8.79 -9.01
N VAL A 201 -1.88 -8.38 -8.29
CA VAL A 201 -2.07 -7.68 -7.01
C VAL A 201 -2.81 -6.35 -7.17
N GLY A 202 -2.49 -5.55 -8.21
CA GLY A 202 -3.17 -4.28 -8.49
C GLY A 202 -4.68 -4.45 -8.73
N PRO A 203 -5.11 -5.27 -9.70
CA PRO A 203 -6.52 -5.57 -9.93
C PRO A 203 -7.23 -6.14 -8.70
N THR A 204 -6.57 -7.02 -7.94
CA THR A 204 -7.16 -7.67 -6.76
C THR A 204 -7.36 -6.68 -5.62
N VAL A 205 -6.37 -5.82 -5.34
CA VAL A 205 -6.49 -4.76 -4.33
C VAL A 205 -7.60 -3.78 -4.68
N ASP A 206 -7.70 -3.35 -5.94
CA ASP A 206 -8.77 -2.46 -6.39
C ASP A 206 -10.16 -3.11 -6.27
N LEU A 207 -10.29 -4.40 -6.59
CA LEU A 207 -11.53 -5.16 -6.39
C LEU A 207 -11.90 -5.25 -4.91
N LEU A 208 -10.97 -5.66 -4.04
CA LEU A 208 -11.20 -5.81 -2.60
C LEU A 208 -11.58 -4.47 -1.95
N THR A 209 -10.93 -3.38 -2.37
CA THR A 209 -11.24 -2.02 -1.89
C THR A 209 -12.69 -1.63 -2.19
N ARG A 210 -13.19 -1.97 -3.39
CA ARG A 210 -14.57 -1.68 -3.78
C ARG A 210 -15.59 -2.56 -3.05
N VAL A 211 -15.31 -3.86 -2.93
CA VAL A 211 -16.27 -4.84 -2.38
C VAL A 211 -16.34 -4.79 -0.85
N LEU A 212 -15.20 -4.71 -0.18
CA LEU A 212 -15.13 -4.84 1.29
C LEU A 212 -15.16 -3.48 1.99
N PHE A 213 -14.49 -2.48 1.43
CA PHE A 213 -14.29 -1.20 2.10
C PHE A 213 -15.20 -0.08 1.58
N HIS A 214 -15.97 -0.32 0.51
CA HIS A 214 -16.89 0.64 -0.13
C HIS A 214 -16.24 1.99 -0.46
N SER A 215 -14.92 2.05 -0.52
CA SER A 215 -14.18 3.24 -0.89
C SER A 215 -14.34 3.44 -2.40
N ARG A 216 -14.93 4.56 -2.82
CA ARG A 216 -14.88 4.97 -4.22
C ARG A 216 -13.42 5.16 -4.59
N HIS A 217 -13.02 4.60 -5.73
CA HIS A 217 -11.71 4.62 -6.36
C HIS A 217 -10.57 5.26 -5.55
N VAL A 218 -9.50 4.50 -5.29
CA VAL A 218 -8.18 5.07 -4.94
C VAL A 218 -7.71 5.84 -6.18
N SER A 219 -8.25 7.04 -6.35
CA SER A 219 -7.95 8.02 -7.37
C SER A 219 -7.26 9.16 -6.66
N ALA A 220 -6.07 9.50 -7.15
CA ALA A 220 -5.35 10.71 -6.78
C ALA A 220 -6.20 11.96 -6.99
#